data_AF-A0A7K3YJR9-F1
#
_entry.id   AF-A0A7K3YJR9-F1
#
_cell.length_a   1.000
_cell.length_b   1.000
_cell.length_c   1.000
_cell.angle_alpha   90.00
_cell.angle_beta   90.00
_cell.angle_gamma   90.00
#
_symmetry.space_group_name_H-M   'P 1'
#
loop_
_entity.id
_entity.type
_entity.pdbx_description
1 polymer ?
#
loop_
_entity_poly.entity_id
_entity_poly.type
_entity_poly.pdbx_seq_one_letter_code
_entity_poly.pdbx_strand_id
1 'polypeptide(L)'
;MELKEQLSGVPGMLRPFKAYLREVGLAPGDQIAYYGCPGTCTPFIELLGFAVRDLPVEQVYVPYVDETATKVLRLTEGVGMQAADTPARIDPKVIVLMGGLAMPGVPVTKEAVQEVVDAHPGAKIVGICFMQMFEKAGWLDTFAFDLIIDAAIDPVRVWR
;
A
#
# COMPACT_ATOMS: atom_id res chain seq x y z
N MET A 1 -18.73 -2.45 -0.09
CA MET A 1 -18.23 -1.37 0.80
C MET A 1 -19.02 -0.09 0.54
N GLU A 2 -19.16 0.79 1.55
CA GLU A 2 -19.84 2.09 1.44
C GLU A 2 -18.81 3.24 1.41
N LEU A 3 -19.06 4.27 0.61
CA LEU A 3 -18.20 5.46 0.55
C LEU A 3 -18.28 6.25 1.86
N LYS A 4 -17.17 6.36 2.58
CA LYS A 4 -17.10 7.10 3.86
C LYS A 4 -16.91 8.60 3.69
N GLU A 5 -16.03 9.01 2.77
CA GLU A 5 -15.69 10.42 2.52
C GLU A 5 -15.08 10.60 1.14
N GLN A 6 -15.17 11.82 0.60
CA GLN A 6 -14.54 12.21 -0.66
C GLN A 6 -13.64 13.43 -0.42
N LEU A 7 -12.34 13.25 -0.66
CA LEU A 7 -11.31 14.27 -0.45
C LEU A 7 -10.60 14.59 -1.78
N SER A 8 -9.74 15.60 -1.79
CA SER A 8 -9.06 16.06 -3.01
C SER A 8 -7.56 16.25 -2.83
N GLY A 9 -6.84 16.02 -3.93
CA GLY A 9 -5.38 16.17 -3.99
C GLY A 9 -4.62 15.12 -3.15
N VAL A 10 -3.30 15.26 -3.14
CA VAL A 10 -2.40 14.35 -2.41
C VAL A 10 -2.75 14.24 -0.92
N PRO A 11 -3.05 15.32 -0.17
CA PRO A 11 -3.43 15.20 1.24
C PRO A 11 -4.70 14.37 1.47
N GLY A 12 -5.61 14.31 0.50
CA GLY A 12 -6.83 13.52 0.55
C GLY A 12 -6.57 12.01 0.57
N MET A 13 -5.44 11.55 0.04
CA MET A 13 -5.01 10.16 0.14
C MET A 13 -4.19 9.92 1.42
N LEU A 14 -3.28 10.84 1.77
CA LEU A 14 -2.30 10.60 2.84
C LEU A 14 -2.88 10.73 4.25
N ARG A 15 -3.80 11.67 4.47
CA ARG A 15 -4.35 11.93 5.81
C ARG A 15 -5.26 10.79 6.29
N PRO A 16 -6.20 10.25 5.50
CA PRO A 16 -7.02 9.12 5.92
C PRO A 16 -6.18 7.87 6.15
N PHE A 17 -5.18 7.61 5.31
CA PHE A 17 -4.26 6.48 5.50
C PHE A 17 -3.56 6.55 6.86
N LYS A 18 -2.98 7.71 7.19
CA LYS A 18 -2.33 7.93 8.49
C LYS A 18 -3.31 7.85 9.67
N ALA A 19 -4.50 8.42 9.51
CA ALA A 19 -5.54 8.39 10.55
C ALA A 19 -5.94 6.95 10.87
N TYR A 20 -6.21 6.15 9.83
CA TYR A 20 -6.53 4.73 9.99
C TYR A 20 -5.41 3.96 10.69
N LEU A 21 -4.15 4.14 10.32
CA LEU A 21 -3.03 3.45 10.99
C LEU A 21 -2.89 3.82 12.47
N ARG A 22 -3.27 5.05 12.86
CA ARG A 22 -3.34 5.44 14.28
C ARG A 22 -4.52 4.79 15.01
N GLU A 23 -5.66 4.63 14.34
CA GLU A 23 -6.84 3.93 14.87
C GLU A 23 -6.58 2.44 15.10
N VAL A 24 -5.81 1.78 14.21
CA VAL A 24 -5.39 0.39 14.37
C VAL A 24 -4.59 0.17 15.67
N GLY A 25 -3.90 1.20 16.18
CA GLY A 25 -3.21 1.13 17.47
C GLY A 25 -1.92 0.31 17.45
N LEU A 26 -1.15 0.42 16.36
CA LEU A 26 0.12 -0.29 16.18
C LEU A 26 1.13 0.00 17.31
N ALA A 27 1.75 -1.06 17.82
CA ALA A 27 2.81 -0.98 18.82
C ALA A 27 4.17 -0.61 18.19
N PRO A 28 5.11 -0.09 18.99
CA PRO A 28 6.48 0.13 18.50
C PRO A 28 7.10 -1.15 17.93
N GLY A 29 7.59 -1.08 16.70
CA GLY A 29 8.18 -2.20 15.96
C GLY A 29 7.19 -3.06 15.18
N ASP A 30 5.87 -2.82 15.30
CA ASP A 30 4.90 -3.46 14.40
C ASP A 30 5.18 -3.06 12.95
N GLN A 31 4.92 -3.99 12.03
CA GLN A 31 5.33 -3.83 10.63
C GLN A 31 4.14 -3.51 9.71
N ILE A 32 4.36 -2.57 8.79
CA ILE A 32 3.51 -2.29 7.63
C ILE A 32 4.22 -2.83 6.38
N ALA A 33 3.59 -3.76 5.67
CA ALA A 33 4.12 -4.33 4.44
C ALA A 33 3.33 -3.83 3.22
N TYR A 34 4.04 -3.22 2.28
CA TYR A 34 3.46 -2.70 1.05
C TYR A 34 3.76 -3.65 -0.11
N TYR A 35 2.72 -4.29 -0.65
CA TYR A 35 2.81 -5.19 -1.80
C TYR A 35 2.45 -4.41 -3.06
N GLY A 36 3.35 -4.37 -4.05
CA GLY A 36 3.11 -3.57 -5.24
C GLY A 36 4.07 -3.84 -6.39
N CYS A 37 3.70 -3.36 -7.58
CA CYS A 37 4.51 -3.50 -8.79
C CYS A 37 5.76 -2.60 -8.71
N PRO A 38 6.97 -3.16 -8.92
CA PRO A 38 8.18 -2.38 -9.05
C PRO A 38 8.06 -1.27 -10.11
N GLY A 39 8.57 -0.09 -9.79
CA GLY A 39 8.60 1.07 -10.69
C GLY A 39 7.33 1.90 -10.65
N THR A 40 6.15 1.30 -10.84
CA THR A 40 4.88 2.06 -10.88
C THR A 40 4.28 2.29 -9.49
N CYS A 41 4.31 1.28 -8.61
CA CYS A 41 3.76 1.40 -7.25
C CYS A 41 4.78 1.99 -6.27
N THR A 42 6.08 1.77 -6.50
CA THR A 42 7.16 2.18 -5.59
C THR A 42 7.08 3.67 -5.20
N PRO A 43 6.88 4.64 -6.12
CA PRO A 43 6.79 6.06 -5.74
C PRO A 43 5.61 6.37 -4.82
N PHE A 44 4.47 5.68 -5.00
CA PHE A 44 3.31 5.85 -4.14
C PHE A 44 3.51 5.19 -2.78
N ILE A 45 4.17 4.03 -2.74
CA ILE A 45 4.56 3.36 -1.49
C ILE A 45 5.50 4.26 -0.68
N GLU A 46 6.50 4.84 -1.32
CA GLU A 46 7.42 5.79 -0.67
C GLU A 46 6.67 7.03 -0.16
N LEU A 47 5.74 7.57 -0.95
CA LEU A 47 4.91 8.70 -0.54
C LEU A 47 4.00 8.37 0.67
N LEU A 48 3.36 7.21 0.67
CA LEU A 48 2.55 6.71 1.80
C LEU A 48 3.42 6.49 3.03
N GLY A 49 4.58 5.84 2.86
CA GLY A 49 5.49 5.58 3.96
C GLY A 49 6.07 6.85 4.55
N PHE A 50 6.34 7.86 3.72
CA PHE A 50 6.73 9.18 4.19
C PHE A 50 5.63 9.86 5.00
N ALA A 51 4.35 9.70 4.62
CA ALA A 51 3.24 10.30 5.36
C ALA A 51 3.14 9.80 6.81
N VAL A 52 3.58 8.57 7.05
CA VAL A 52 3.48 7.87 8.34
C VAL A 52 4.82 7.68 9.03
N ARG A 53 5.87 8.37 8.57
CA ARG A 53 7.26 8.27 9.08
C ARG A 53 7.43 8.59 10.57
N ASP A 54 6.47 9.27 11.19
CA ASP A 54 6.43 9.60 12.61
C ASP A 54 5.79 8.51 13.48
N LEU A 55 5.19 7.47 12.86
CA LEU A 55 4.71 6.31 13.59
C LEU A 55 5.88 5.39 13.96
N PRO A 56 5.87 4.76 15.15
CA PRO A 56 6.98 3.92 15.62
C PRO A 56 6.94 2.51 14.98
N VAL A 57 6.70 2.41 13.67
CA VAL A 57 6.47 1.15 12.95
C VAL A 57 7.64 0.84 12.02
N GLU A 58 7.85 -0.46 11.77
CA GLU A 58 8.69 -0.89 10.66
C GLU A 58 7.92 -0.80 9.35
N GLN A 59 8.60 -0.44 8.27
CA GLN A 59 8.00 -0.33 6.95
C GLN A 59 8.81 -1.13 5.95
N VAL A 60 8.13 -2.00 5.20
CA VAL A 60 8.78 -2.87 4.21
C VAL A 60 8.04 -2.87 2.90
N TYR A 61 8.79 -2.93 1.81
CA TYR A 61 8.28 -3.08 0.46
C TYR A 61 8.47 -4.52 0.00
N VAL A 62 7.39 -5.14 -0.45
CA VAL A 62 7.37 -6.46 -1.07
C VAL A 62 7.11 -6.29 -2.57
N PRO A 63 8.08 -6.58 -3.45
CA PRO A 63 7.85 -6.50 -4.88
C PRO A 63 6.90 -7.61 -5.30
N TYR A 64 5.79 -7.23 -5.94
CA TYR A 64 4.70 -8.14 -6.28
C TYR A 64 4.15 -8.85 -5.04
N VAL A 65 4.38 -10.17 -4.94
CA VAL A 65 4.07 -11.04 -3.82
C VAL A 65 5.31 -11.83 -3.36
N ASP A 66 6.50 -11.45 -3.81
CA ASP A 66 7.75 -12.14 -3.49
C ASP A 66 8.33 -11.62 -2.16
N GLU A 67 7.90 -12.26 -1.07
CA GLU A 67 8.37 -11.94 0.28
C GLU A 67 9.87 -12.23 0.48
N THR A 68 10.49 -13.06 -0.36
CA THR A 68 11.93 -13.32 -0.28
C THR A 68 12.75 -12.11 -0.77
N ALA A 69 12.14 -11.26 -1.60
CA ALA A 69 12.73 -10.04 -2.12
C ALA A 69 12.35 -8.79 -1.30
N THR A 70 11.77 -8.96 -0.11
CA THR A 70 11.34 -7.86 0.77
C THR A 70 12.49 -6.91 1.10
N LYS A 71 12.22 -5.60 0.99
CA LYS A 71 13.17 -4.51 1.23
C LYS A 71 12.68 -3.58 2.34
N VAL A 72 13.60 -3.08 3.16
CA VAL A 72 13.26 -2.04 4.15
C VAL A 72 12.95 -0.71 3.46
N LEU A 73 11.87 -0.04 3.86
CA LEU A 73 11.63 1.38 3.54
C LEU A 73 12.23 2.26 4.64
N ARG A 74 13.10 3.19 4.27
CA ARG A 74 13.79 4.08 5.22
C ARG A 74 13.67 5.53 4.81
N LEU A 75 13.57 6.42 5.79
CA LEU A 75 13.70 7.84 5.55
C LEU A 75 15.18 8.17 5.29
N THR A 76 15.48 8.61 4.07
CA THR A 76 16.78 9.12 3.67
C THR A 76 16.79 10.64 3.77
N GLU A 77 17.74 11.18 4.54
CA GLU A 77 17.91 12.62 4.73
C GLU A 77 18.11 13.35 3.41
N GLY A 78 17.42 14.48 3.24
CA GLY A 78 17.47 15.29 2.01
C GLY A 78 16.77 14.68 0.79
N VAL A 79 16.23 13.45 0.87
CA VAL A 79 15.58 12.75 -0.26
C VAL A 79 14.12 12.46 0.04
N GLY A 80 13.83 11.75 1.14
CA GLY A 80 12.50 11.23 1.45
C GLY A 80 12.52 9.74 1.80
N MET A 81 11.35 9.11 1.83
CA MET A 81 11.26 7.67 2.05
C MET A 81 11.79 6.92 0.83
N GLN A 82 12.65 5.93 1.01
CA GLN A 82 13.28 5.16 -0.07
C GLN A 82 13.25 3.67 0.23
N ALA A 83 13.03 2.85 -0.79
CA ALA A 83 13.32 1.41 -0.70
C ALA A 83 14.83 1.19 -0.68
N ALA A 84 15.35 0.66 0.44
CA ALA A 84 16.76 0.37 0.60
C ALA A 84 17.08 -1.03 0.07
N ASP A 85 18.31 -1.25 -0.40
CA ASP A 85 18.77 -2.60 -0.83
C ASP A 85 19.04 -3.56 0.36
N THR A 86 18.47 -3.29 1.52
CA THR A 86 18.59 -4.18 2.68
C THR A 86 17.41 -5.15 2.72
N PRO A 87 17.67 -6.48 2.76
CA PRO A 87 16.63 -7.46 3.02
C PRO A 87 15.90 -7.18 4.33
N ALA A 88 14.61 -7.50 4.40
CA ALA A 88 13.83 -7.43 5.63
C ALA A 88 13.07 -8.74 5.87
N ARG A 89 12.82 -9.07 7.15
CA ARG A 89 11.86 -10.10 7.52
C ARG A 89 10.45 -9.55 7.30
N ILE A 90 9.53 -10.45 6.93
CA ILE A 90 8.10 -10.17 6.79
C ILE A 90 7.34 -10.71 8.02
N ASP A 91 6.59 -9.83 8.70
CA ASP A 91 5.69 -10.13 9.83
C ASP A 91 4.68 -8.97 10.01
N PRO A 92 3.85 -8.67 8.99
CA PRO A 92 3.02 -7.48 8.97
C PRO A 92 1.86 -7.55 9.97
N LYS A 93 1.58 -6.41 10.62
CA LYS A 93 0.27 -6.12 11.24
C LYS A 93 -0.67 -5.42 10.29
N VAL A 94 -0.13 -4.77 9.26
CA VAL A 94 -0.90 -4.16 8.18
C VAL A 94 -0.29 -4.56 6.85
N ILE A 95 -1.11 -5.11 5.97
CA ILE A 95 -0.80 -5.36 4.56
C ILE A 95 -1.44 -4.25 3.75
N VAL A 96 -0.64 -3.55 2.95
CA VAL A 96 -1.09 -2.55 1.98
C VAL A 96 -0.96 -3.15 0.59
N LEU A 97 -2.09 -3.47 -0.02
CA LEU A 97 -2.17 -3.92 -1.42
C LEU A 97 -2.26 -2.69 -2.32
N MET A 98 -1.31 -2.56 -3.25
CA MET A 98 -1.35 -1.52 -4.26
C MET A 98 -2.16 -1.99 -5.47
N GLY A 99 -3.02 -1.11 -5.99
CA GLY A 99 -3.92 -1.39 -7.13
C GLY A 99 -3.20 -1.86 -8.40
N GLY A 100 -1.92 -1.53 -8.55
CA GLY A 100 -1.08 -2.05 -9.63
C GLY A 100 -1.07 -3.58 -9.72
N LEU A 101 -1.15 -4.30 -8.59
CA LEU A 101 -1.20 -5.76 -8.57
C LEU A 101 -2.43 -6.34 -9.29
N ALA A 102 -3.51 -5.56 -9.37
CA ALA A 102 -4.76 -5.95 -10.00
C ALA A 102 -4.83 -5.57 -11.50
N MET A 103 -3.82 -4.88 -12.03
CA MET A 103 -3.80 -4.44 -13.42
C MET A 103 -3.59 -5.61 -14.39
N PRO A 104 -4.24 -5.58 -15.57
CA PRO A 104 -3.97 -6.56 -16.62
C PRO A 104 -2.49 -6.60 -17.03
N GLY A 105 -1.95 -7.80 -17.25
CA GLY A 105 -0.56 -8.00 -17.71
C GLY A 105 0.50 -7.95 -16.61
N VAL A 106 0.13 -7.71 -15.36
CA VAL A 106 1.02 -7.87 -14.21
C VAL A 106 1.21 -9.36 -13.92
N PRO A 107 2.45 -9.84 -13.65
CA PRO A 107 2.76 -11.26 -13.48
C PRO A 107 2.35 -11.80 -12.10
N VAL A 108 1.16 -11.43 -11.63
CA VAL A 108 0.62 -11.81 -10.33
C VAL A 108 -0.85 -12.17 -10.51
N THR A 109 -1.27 -13.29 -9.95
CA THR A 109 -2.68 -13.69 -9.93
C THR A 109 -3.36 -13.23 -8.64
N LYS A 110 -4.68 -13.10 -8.68
CA LYS A 110 -5.49 -12.78 -7.50
C LYS A 110 -5.30 -13.83 -6.40
N GLU A 111 -5.19 -15.10 -6.79
CA GLU A 111 -4.98 -16.24 -5.89
C GLU A 111 -3.62 -16.17 -5.21
N ALA A 112 -2.55 -15.80 -5.93
CA ALA A 112 -1.23 -15.64 -5.33
C ALA A 112 -1.20 -14.49 -4.30
N VAL A 113 -1.97 -13.42 -4.53
CA VAL A 113 -2.13 -12.33 -3.55
C VAL A 113 -2.94 -12.79 -2.34
N GLN A 114 -3.98 -13.61 -2.56
CA GLN A 114 -4.76 -14.20 -1.47
C GLN A 114 -3.90 -15.12 -0.60
N GLU A 115 -3.05 -15.95 -1.20
CA GLU A 115 -2.14 -16.85 -0.47
C GLU A 115 -1.21 -16.09 0.48
N VAL A 116 -0.61 -14.97 0.06
CA VAL A 116 0.24 -14.17 0.94
C VAL A 116 -0.56 -13.43 2.02
N VAL A 117 -1.78 -12.98 1.72
CA VAL A 117 -2.66 -12.39 2.75
C VAL A 117 -3.04 -13.42 3.80
N ASP A 118 -3.42 -14.62 3.39
CA ASP A 118 -3.82 -15.72 4.28
C ASP A 118 -2.66 -16.25 5.14
N ALA A 119 -1.42 -16.11 4.64
CA ALA A 119 -0.21 -16.47 5.38
C ALA A 119 0.06 -15.54 6.59
N HIS A 120 -0.58 -14.36 6.66
CA HIS A 120 -0.44 -13.41 7.75
C HIS A 120 -1.79 -13.19 8.48
N PRO A 121 -2.30 -14.23 9.16
CA PRO A 121 -3.61 -14.16 9.80
C PRO A 121 -3.64 -13.05 10.86
N GLY A 122 -4.68 -12.23 10.81
CA GLY A 122 -4.88 -11.11 11.74
C GLY A 122 -4.24 -9.80 11.30
N ALA A 123 -3.47 -9.77 10.21
CA ALA A 123 -3.05 -8.53 9.59
C ALA A 123 -4.27 -7.75 9.04
N LYS A 124 -4.25 -6.43 9.20
CA LYS A 124 -5.23 -5.52 8.61
C LYS A 124 -4.96 -5.33 7.13
N ILE A 125 -6.00 -5.35 6.30
CA ILE A 125 -5.86 -5.30 4.84
C ILE A 125 -6.30 -3.92 4.34
N VAL A 126 -5.35 -3.17 3.78
CA VAL A 126 -5.58 -1.84 3.23
C VAL A 126 -5.36 -1.88 1.71
N GLY A 127 -6.32 -1.37 0.95
CA GLY A 127 -6.20 -1.21 -0.49
C GLY A 127 -5.92 0.24 -0.87
N ILE A 128 -4.83 0.50 -1.60
CA ILE A 128 -4.58 1.81 -2.22
C ILE A 128 -4.59 1.64 -3.74
N CYS A 129 -5.57 2.24 -4.42
CA CYS A 129 -5.65 2.17 -5.87
C CYS A 129 -5.98 3.51 -6.51
N PHE A 130 -5.93 3.50 -7.84
CA PHE A 130 -6.35 4.63 -8.64
C PHE A 130 -7.36 4.17 -9.67
N MET A 131 -8.28 5.07 -10.03
CA MET A 131 -9.24 4.87 -11.11
C MET A 131 -10.07 3.59 -10.95
N GLN A 132 -10.49 3.25 -9.72
CA GLN A 132 -11.34 2.10 -9.39
C GLN A 132 -10.72 0.74 -9.74
N MET A 133 -9.39 0.62 -9.68
CA MET A 133 -8.71 -0.59 -10.18
C MET A 133 -9.17 -1.87 -9.46
N PHE A 134 -9.34 -1.84 -8.13
CA PHE A 134 -9.82 -3.03 -7.40
C PHE A 134 -11.25 -3.41 -7.74
N GLU A 135 -12.13 -2.43 -7.96
CA GLU A 135 -13.50 -2.69 -8.41
C GLU A 135 -13.52 -3.33 -9.79
N LYS A 136 -12.81 -2.72 -10.75
CA LYS A 136 -12.72 -3.20 -12.14
C LYS A 136 -12.13 -4.61 -12.25
N ALA A 137 -11.23 -4.98 -11.34
CA ALA A 137 -10.64 -6.31 -11.28
C ALA A 137 -11.45 -7.31 -10.43
N GLY A 138 -12.53 -6.87 -9.79
CA GLY A 138 -13.37 -7.69 -8.89
C GLY A 138 -12.65 -8.15 -7.64
N TRP A 139 -11.77 -7.32 -7.06
CA TRP A 139 -11.01 -7.62 -5.84
C TRP A 139 -11.79 -7.26 -4.57
N LEU A 140 -12.77 -6.36 -4.68
CA LEU A 140 -13.56 -5.88 -3.53
C LEU A 140 -14.33 -6.99 -2.81
N ASP A 141 -14.72 -8.04 -3.53
CA ASP A 141 -15.44 -9.19 -2.98
C ASP A 141 -14.49 -10.35 -2.59
N THR A 142 -13.21 -10.24 -2.93
CA THR A 142 -12.20 -11.28 -2.66
C THR A 142 -11.48 -11.01 -1.34
N PHE A 143 -11.02 -9.77 -1.15
CA PHE A 143 -10.25 -9.40 0.03
C PHE A 143 -11.14 -8.67 1.03
N ALA A 144 -11.04 -9.06 2.30
CA ALA A 144 -11.70 -8.37 3.41
C ALA A 144 -10.96 -7.07 3.77
N PHE A 145 -11.04 -6.06 2.89
CA PHE A 145 -10.41 -4.76 3.12
C PHE A 145 -11.00 -4.06 4.35
N ASP A 146 -10.13 -3.65 5.28
CA ASP A 146 -10.50 -2.78 6.39
C ASP A 146 -10.55 -1.29 5.95
N LEU A 147 -9.77 -0.92 4.93
CA LEU A 147 -9.75 0.41 4.32
C LEU A 147 -9.46 0.31 2.83
N ILE A 148 -10.17 1.09 2.01
CA ILE A 148 -9.79 1.36 0.63
C ILE A 148 -9.68 2.86 0.42
N ILE A 149 -8.58 3.28 -0.17
CA ILE A 149 -8.43 4.61 -0.73
C ILE A 149 -8.30 4.46 -2.24
N ASP A 150 -9.31 4.92 -2.96
CA ASP A 150 -9.32 5.01 -4.42
C ASP A 150 -9.24 6.48 -4.84
N ALA A 151 -8.20 6.83 -5.57
CA ALA A 151 -7.96 8.19 -6.03
C ALA A 151 -8.09 8.32 -7.55
N ALA A 152 -8.60 9.46 -8.01
CA ALA A 152 -8.64 9.78 -9.43
C ALA A 152 -7.49 10.74 -9.81
N ILE A 153 -6.74 10.40 -10.87
CA ILE A 153 -5.81 11.33 -11.52
C ILE A 153 -6.55 11.94 -12.72
N ASP A 154 -7.45 12.89 -12.43
CA ASP A 154 -8.31 13.51 -13.44
C ASP A 154 -8.66 14.95 -13.04
N PRO A 155 -8.46 15.97 -13.90
CA PRO A 155 -7.90 15.89 -15.26
C PRO A 155 -6.37 15.96 -15.29
N VAL A 156 -5.78 15.28 -16.27
CA VAL A 156 -4.39 15.54 -16.72
C VAL A 156 -4.45 16.56 -17.85
N ARG A 157 -3.90 17.76 -17.62
CA ARG A 157 -3.81 18.81 -18.63
C ARG A 157 -2.36 18.99 -19.05
N VAL A 158 -2.13 19.01 -20.35
CA VAL A 158 -0.78 19.13 -20.95
C VAL A 158 -0.75 20.41 -21.76
N TRP A 159 0.17 21.31 -21.42
CA TRP A 159 0.43 22.54 -22.16
C TRP A 159 1.81 22.44 -22.83
N ARG A 160 1.99 23.13 -23.96
CA ARG A 160 3.27 23.26 -24.66
C ARG A 160 3.69 24.72 -24.65
#